data_AF-A0A316FRD5-F1
#
_entry.id   AF-A0A316FRD5-F1
#
_cell.length_a   1.000
_cell.length_b   1.000
_cell.length_c   1.000
_cell.angle_alpha   90.00
_cell.angle_beta   90.00
_cell.angle_gamma   90.00
#
_symmetry.space_group_name_H-M   'P 1'
#
loop_
_entity.id
_entity.type
_entity.pdbx_description
1 polymer ?
#
loop_
_entity_poly.entity_id
_entity_poly.type
_entity_poly.pdbx_seq_one_letter_code
_entity_poly.pdbx_strand_id
1 'polypeptide(L)' 'MRLTDFWERLEQSFGSAYAHSFAADHSFTELGGRTIDEAIAHGVETATIWRAVVAAYPDRVPSRLR' A
#
# COMPACT_ATOMS: atom_id res chain seq x y z
N MET A 1 9.85 -7.22 1.53
CA MET A 1 9.62 -6.94 0.10
C MET A 1 10.39 -5.67 -0.27
N ARG A 2 10.90 -5.54 -1.49
CA ARG A 2 11.58 -4.29 -1.89
C ARG A 2 10.56 -3.20 -2.19
N LEU A 3 10.97 -1.93 -2.14
CA LEU A 3 10.08 -0.81 -2.43
C LEU A 3 9.53 -0.87 -3.88
N THR A 4 10.36 -1.29 -4.83
CA THR A 4 9.93 -1.52 -6.22
C THR A 4 8.83 -2.58 -6.31
N ASP A 5 9.00 -3.74 -5.68
CA ASP A 5 7.96 -4.81 -5.68
C ASP A 5 6.65 -4.32 -5.05
N PHE A 6 6.73 -3.46 -4.03
CA PHE A 6 5.56 -2.87 -3.39
C PHE A 6 4.77 -2.00 -4.37
N TRP A 7 5.46 -1.10 -5.08
CA TRP A 7 4.83 -0.25 -6.08
C TRP A 7 4.22 -1.08 -7.21
N GLU A 8 4.93 -2.09 -7.73
CA GLU A 8 4.38 -2.99 -8.76
C GLU A 8 3.08 -3.69 -8.31
N ARG A 9 2.97 -4.09 -7.04
CA ARG A 9 1.75 -4.71 -6.50
C ARG A 9 0.63 -3.69 -6.31
N LEU A 10 0.97 -2.49 -5.86
CA LEU A 10 0.02 -1.38 -5.69
C LEU A 10 -0.55 -0.97 -7.05
N GLU A 11 0.29 -0.81 -8.06
CA GLU A 11 -0.10 -0.51 -9.44
C GLU A 11 -0.94 -1.64 -10.05
N GLN A 12 -0.62 -2.91 -9.78
CA GLN A 12 -1.45 -4.03 -10.24
C GLN A 12 -2.85 -4.06 -9.59
N SER A 13 -3.00 -3.53 -8.38
CA SER A 13 -4.28 -3.56 -7.63
C SER A 13 -5.12 -2.31 -7.87
N PHE A 14 -4.48 -1.14 -7.99
CA PHE A 14 -5.14 0.16 -8.08
C PHE A 14 -4.96 0.86 -9.43
N GLY A 15 -4.06 0.38 -10.29
CA GLY A 15 -3.70 0.97 -11.58
C GLY A 15 -2.52 1.95 -11.45
N SER A 16 -1.60 1.95 -12.43
CA SER A 16 -0.37 2.76 -12.37
C SER A 16 -0.62 4.27 -12.25
N ALA A 17 -1.67 4.77 -12.92
CA ALA A 17 -2.02 6.19 -12.87
C ALA A 17 -2.60 6.63 -11.50
N TYR A 18 -3.20 5.70 -10.74
CA TYR A 18 -3.90 6.03 -9.49
C TYR A 18 -3.13 5.59 -8.24
N ALA A 19 -2.22 4.62 -8.36
CA ALA A 19 -1.48 4.07 -7.22
C ALA A 19 -0.70 5.11 -6.42
N HIS A 20 -0.07 6.09 -7.08
CA HIS A 20 0.66 7.16 -6.41
C HIS A 20 -0.25 8.15 -5.69
N SER A 21 -1.35 8.59 -6.30
CA SER A 21 -2.35 9.43 -5.62
C SER A 21 -2.94 8.71 -4.42
N PHE A 22 -3.30 7.44 -4.60
CA PHE A 22 -3.82 6.60 -3.52
C PHE A 22 -2.84 6.49 -2.33
N ALA A 23 -1.54 6.34 -2.62
CA ALA A 23 -0.51 6.26 -1.59
C ALA A 23 -0.37 7.54 -0.77
N ALA A 24 -0.61 8.70 -1.37
CA ALA A 24 -0.58 10.00 -0.72
C ALA A 24 -1.90 10.35 0.00
N ASP A 25 -3.04 9.96 -0.56
CA ASP A 25 -4.37 10.41 -0.09
C ASP A 25 -5.00 9.48 0.95
N HIS A 26 -4.66 8.18 0.95
CA HIS A 26 -5.33 7.20 1.80
C HIS A 26 -4.55 6.89 3.07
N SER A 27 -5.15 7.17 4.23
CA SER A 27 -4.59 6.84 5.54
C SER A 27 -5.11 5.51 6.07
N PHE A 28 -4.21 4.75 6.70
CA PHE A 28 -4.51 3.41 7.21
C PHE A 28 -4.44 3.40 8.73
N THR A 29 -5.50 2.92 9.39
CA THR A 29 -5.54 2.79 10.85
C THR A 29 -4.44 1.86 11.37
N GLU A 30 -4.12 0.77 10.66
CA GLU A 30 -3.02 -0.13 11.04
C GLU A 30 -1.63 0.52 10.98
N LEU A 31 -1.47 1.60 10.20
CA LEU A 31 -0.26 2.41 10.15
C LEU A 31 -0.28 3.56 11.17
N GLY A 32 -1.26 3.57 12.08
CA GLY A 32 -1.46 4.64 13.05
C GLY A 32 -2.09 5.89 12.43
N GLY A 33 -2.96 5.72 11.44
CA GLY A 33 -3.62 6.83 10.75
C GLY A 33 -2.74 7.54 9.73
N ARG A 34 -1.64 6.90 9.31
CA ARG A 34 -0.69 7.42 8.32
C ARG A 34 -1.01 6.94 6.92
N THR A 35 -0.63 7.74 5.93
CA THR A 35 -0.66 7.36 4.52
C THR A 35 0.49 6.42 4.18
N ILE A 36 0.50 5.83 2.98
CA ILE A 36 1.59 4.97 2.52
C ILE A 36 2.89 5.78 2.45
N ASP A 37 2.84 6.99 1.88
CA ASP A 37 4.00 7.87 1.76
C ASP A 37 4.56 8.28 3.13
N GLU A 38 3.68 8.63 4.06
CA GLU A 38 4.07 8.93 5.44
C GLU A 38 4.69 7.69 6.11
N ALA A 39 4.09 6.52 5.96
CA ALA A 39 4.61 5.29 6.53
C ALA A 39 6.00 4.95 5.97
N ILE A 40 6.23 5.12 4.66
CA ILE A 40 7.55 4.96 4.04
C ILE A 40 8.54 5.98 4.60
N ALA A 41 8.15 7.25 4.71
CA ALA A 41 9.00 8.31 5.27
C ALA A 41 9.37 8.05 6.74
N HIS A 42 8.46 7.44 7.50
CA HIS A 42 8.68 7.00 8.87
C HIS A 42 9.46 5.69 9.00
N GLY A 43 9.91 5.10 7.89
CA GLY A 43 10.71 3.87 7.89
C GLY A 43 9.90 2.61 8.21
N VAL A 44 8.58 2.64 8.02
CA VAL A 44 7.74 1.44 8.17
C VAL A 44 8.07 0.47 7.03
N GLU A 45 8.24 -0.80 7.37
CA GLU A 45 8.52 -1.83 6.38
C GLU A 45 7.39 -1.93 5.35
N THR A 46 7.75 -1.96 4.06
CA THR A 46 6.80 -2.09 2.94
C THR A 46 5.92 -3.32 3.04
N ALA A 47 6.42 -4.42 3.63
CA ALA A 47 5.62 -5.63 3.89
C ALA A 47 4.51 -5.38 4.93
N THR A 48 4.75 -4.51 5.91
CA THR A 48 3.74 -4.09 6.89
C THR A 48 2.74 -3.15 6.25
N ILE A 49 3.20 -2.19 5.45
CA ILE A 49 2.34 -1.30 4.67
C ILE A 49 1.41 -2.12 3.75
N TRP A 50 1.95 -3.10 3.04
CA TRP A 50 1.17 -3.95 2.15
C TRP A 50 0.10 -4.78 2.86
N ARG A 51 0.40 -5.33 4.04
CA ARG A 51 -0.60 -6.04 4.84
C ARG A 51 -1.75 -5.12 5.23
N ALA A 52 -1.47 -3.88 5.61
CA ALA A 52 -2.50 -2.88 5.90
C ALA A 52 -3.36 -2.58 4.66
N VAL A 53 -2.75 -2.49 3.47
CA VAL A 53 -3.47 -2.32 2.20
C VAL A 53 -4.38 -3.52 1.91
N VAL A 54 -3.89 -4.74 2.06
CA VAL A 54 -4.67 -5.98 1.86
C VAL A 54 -5.84 -6.07 2.84
N ALA A 55 -5.61 -5.71 4.11
CA ALA A 55 -6.63 -5.74 5.15
C ALA A 55 -7.72 -4.68 4.91
N ALA A 56 -7.35 -3.48 4.47
CA ALA A 56 -8.29 -2.42 4.15
C ALA A 56 -9.06 -2.65 2.83
N TYR A 57 -8.42 -3.29 1.85
CA TYR A 57 -8.97 -3.48 0.49
C TYR A 57 -8.94 -4.94 0.03
N PRO A 58 -9.64 -5.85 0.73
CA PRO A 58 -9.65 -7.27 0.39
C PRO A 58 -10.20 -7.52 -1.02
N ASP A 59 -11.17 -6.73 -1.50
CA ASP A 59 -11.81 -6.93 -2.80
C ASP A 59 -10.99 -6.38 -3.97
N ARG A 60 -10.12 -5.38 -3.72
CA ARG A 60 -9.28 -4.78 -4.78
C ARG A 60 -7.93 -5.46 -4.91
N VAL A 61 -7.45 -6.14 -3.87
CA VAL A 61 -6.20 -6.88 -3.91
C VAL A 61 -6.44 -8.35 -4.31
N PRO A 62 -5.98 -8.79 -5.49
CA PRO A 62 -6.09 -10.18 -5.92
C PRO A 62 -5.44 -11.12 -4.90
N SER A 63 -6.06 -12.29 -4.68
CA SER A 63 -5.53 -13.32 -3.76
C SER A 63 -4.11 -13.80 -4.11
N ARG A 64 -3.68 -13.69 -5.37
CA ARG A 64 -2.30 -13.98 -5.81
C ARG A 64 -1.25 -12.96 -5.34
N LEU A 65 -1.69 -11.77 -4.91
CA LEU A 65 -0.83 -10.66 -4.45
C LEU A 65 -0.90 -10.43 -2.93
N ARG A 66 -1.82 -11.11 -2.23
CA ARG A 66 -1.96 -11.02 -0.77
C ARG A 66 -0.70 -11.54 -0.07
#